data_AF-A0A7J3R249-F1
#
_entry.id   AF-A0A7J3R249-F1
#
_cell.length_a   1.000
_cell.length_b   1.000
_cell.length_c   1.000
_cell.angle_alpha   90.00
_cell.angle_beta   90.00
_cell.angle_gamma   90.00
#
_symmetry.space_group_name_H-M   'P 1'
#
loop_
_entity.id
_entity.type
_entity.pdbx_description
1 polymer ?
#
loop_
_entity_poly.entity_id
_entity_poly.type
_entity_poly.pdbx_seq_one_letter_code
_entity_poly.pdbx_strand_id
1 'polypeptide(L)'
;MGLFFITGHMAEKLQDYPFTVKMLSEHQIGYHSSSHSVHPTIFEFTDLKDYDKAIEVSLERETSHINPLTGEIEGRGGINALRTLFPKTKIVAFRAPGHCWSPPHLEALHSLGITFDFSTNISRNVVCFKGITFYPYPIYSDWPGTFTEYRLLINSLRQRNIVLTIHPSLMVNKTEWDAIYFESNPKRLIEPVARPEDETARLFSKFNLLLKQLKSLQRTGILNITPSLTYAQKTLIPEKSLALKCYMHCLRWVKRSGYKPKFLLQHFQKFFET
;
A
#
# COMPACT_ATOMS: atom_id res chain seq x y z
N MET A 1 -10.78 15.36 -0.48
CA MET A 1 -9.93 14.67 -1.48
C MET A 1 -9.06 13.67 -0.74
N GLY A 2 -8.95 12.44 -1.23
CA GLY A 2 -8.12 11.38 -0.63
C GLY A 2 -7.09 10.84 -1.62
N LEU A 3 -6.28 9.89 -1.17
CA LEU A 3 -5.38 9.07 -1.97
C LEU A 3 -5.84 7.62 -1.87
N PHE A 4 -6.22 7.01 -3.00
CA PHE A 4 -6.76 5.65 -3.07
C PHE A 4 -5.73 4.73 -3.72
N PHE A 5 -5.22 3.76 -2.96
CA PHE A 5 -4.33 2.73 -3.49
C PHE A 5 -5.17 1.59 -4.06
N ILE A 6 -5.04 1.33 -5.36
CA ILE A 6 -5.85 0.36 -6.10
C ILE A 6 -4.93 -0.73 -6.67
N THR A 7 -5.31 -1.99 -6.50
CA THR A 7 -4.58 -3.15 -7.04
C THR A 7 -4.85 -3.30 -8.55
N GLY A 8 -3.97 -4.02 -9.26
CA GLY A 8 -4.20 -4.35 -10.67
C GLY A 8 -5.54 -5.07 -10.89
N HIS A 9 -5.81 -6.11 -10.10
CA HIS A 9 -7.09 -6.84 -10.14
C HIS A 9 -8.30 -5.96 -9.90
N MET A 10 -8.21 -5.02 -8.95
CA MET A 10 -9.33 -4.13 -8.67
C MET A 10 -9.54 -3.14 -9.81
N ALA A 11 -8.46 -2.67 -10.46
CA ALA A 11 -8.56 -1.81 -11.62
C ALA A 11 -9.28 -2.50 -12.80
N GLU A 12 -9.01 -3.78 -13.02
CA GLU A 12 -9.70 -4.57 -14.05
C GLU A 12 -11.20 -4.70 -13.75
N LYS A 13 -11.55 -5.03 -12.51
CA LYS A 13 -12.96 -5.16 -12.08
C LYS A 13 -13.72 -3.83 -12.06
N LEU A 14 -13.07 -2.73 -11.69
CA LEU A 14 -13.70 -1.42 -11.60
C LEU A 14 -14.20 -0.88 -12.95
N GLN A 15 -13.72 -1.43 -14.08
CA GLN A 15 -14.22 -1.08 -15.41
C GLN A 15 -15.75 -1.29 -15.54
N ASP A 16 -16.28 -2.29 -14.82
CA ASP A 16 -17.72 -2.59 -14.81
C ASP A 16 -18.54 -1.67 -13.90
N TYR A 17 -17.88 -0.73 -13.18
CA TYR A 17 -18.52 0.16 -12.19
C TYR A 17 -18.24 1.65 -12.49
N PRO A 18 -18.78 2.20 -13.60
CA PRO A 18 -18.44 3.54 -14.09
C PRO A 18 -18.76 4.66 -13.09
N PHE A 19 -19.79 4.51 -12.26
CA PHE A 19 -20.09 5.46 -11.20
C PHE A 19 -18.97 5.54 -10.16
N THR A 20 -18.47 4.39 -9.70
CA THR A 20 -17.34 4.32 -8.75
C THR A 20 -16.08 4.91 -9.35
N VAL A 21 -15.78 4.59 -10.61
CA VAL A 21 -14.62 5.16 -11.33
C VAL A 21 -14.73 6.68 -11.42
N LYS A 22 -15.91 7.21 -11.75
CA LYS A 22 -16.15 8.66 -11.78
C LYS A 22 -15.87 9.30 -10.41
N MET A 23 -16.40 8.73 -9.33
CA MET A 23 -16.15 9.25 -7.97
C MET A 23 -14.67 9.19 -7.57
N LEU A 24 -13.97 8.10 -7.91
CA LEU A 24 -12.54 7.96 -7.65
C LEU A 24 -11.69 8.94 -8.48
N SER A 25 -12.14 9.32 -9.68
CA SER A 25 -11.39 10.23 -10.56
C SER A 25 -11.25 11.66 -9.99
N GLU A 26 -12.04 12.02 -8.98
CA GLU A 26 -11.92 13.28 -8.23
C GLU A 26 -10.84 13.22 -7.13
N HIS A 27 -10.10 12.12 -7.04
CA HIS A 27 -9.10 11.85 -6.02
C HIS A 27 -7.75 11.48 -6.62
N GLN A 28 -6.71 11.48 -5.78
CA GLN A 28 -5.43 10.92 -6.19
C GLN A 28 -5.52 9.40 -6.20
N ILE A 29 -4.91 8.79 -7.21
CA ILE A 29 -4.86 7.34 -7.36
C ILE A 29 -3.41 6.88 -7.20
N GLY A 30 -3.21 5.95 -6.27
CA GLY A 30 -1.97 5.23 -6.06
C GLY A 30 -2.10 3.78 -6.49
N TYR A 31 -0.97 3.14 -6.72
CA TYR A 31 -0.88 1.74 -7.10
C TYR A 31 -0.66 0.84 -5.87
N HIS A 32 -1.30 -0.33 -5.85
CA HIS A 32 -1.27 -1.25 -4.71
C HIS A 32 -0.83 -2.68 -5.08
N SER A 33 0.11 -2.79 -6.03
CA SER A 33 0.57 -4.05 -6.63
C SER A 33 -0.48 -4.74 -7.52
N SER A 34 -0.04 -5.56 -8.47
CA SER A 34 -0.93 -6.28 -9.38
C SER A 34 -1.84 -7.24 -8.62
N SER A 35 -1.24 -8.00 -7.71
CA SER A 35 -1.82 -9.22 -7.16
C SER A 35 -2.07 -9.18 -5.65
N HIS A 36 -1.64 -8.10 -4.98
CA HIS A 36 -1.78 -7.88 -3.55
C HIS A 36 -1.20 -9.02 -2.69
N SER A 37 -2.03 -10.00 -2.33
CA SER A 37 -1.69 -11.15 -1.49
C SER A 37 -1.60 -12.48 -2.24
N VAL A 38 -1.92 -12.52 -3.53
CA VAL A 38 -1.79 -13.76 -4.33
C VAL A 38 -0.32 -14.18 -4.39
N HIS A 39 -0.06 -15.45 -4.07
CA HIS A 39 1.27 -16.05 -4.09
C HIS A 39 1.75 -16.33 -5.53
N PRO A 40 3.06 -16.18 -5.84
CA PRO A 40 4.07 -15.63 -4.95
C PRO A 40 3.81 -14.13 -4.68
N THR A 41 3.92 -13.75 -3.41
CA THR A 41 3.87 -12.38 -2.89
C THR A 41 5.18 -11.64 -3.18
N ILE A 42 5.23 -10.32 -2.94
CA ILE A 42 6.43 -9.49 -3.19
C ILE A 42 7.70 -10.13 -2.64
N PHE A 43 7.67 -10.60 -1.39
CA PHE A 43 8.84 -11.24 -0.79
C PHE A 43 9.20 -12.56 -1.48
N GLU A 44 8.24 -13.35 -1.91
CA GLU A 44 8.50 -14.67 -2.48
C GLU A 44 9.08 -14.60 -3.89
N PHE A 45 8.58 -13.70 -4.75
CA PHE A 45 9.11 -13.58 -6.12
C PHE A 45 10.37 -12.70 -6.21
N THR A 46 10.69 -11.94 -5.16
CA THR A 46 11.93 -11.16 -5.11
C THR A 46 13.05 -11.78 -4.27
N ASP A 47 12.82 -12.91 -3.62
CA ASP A 47 13.87 -13.65 -2.90
C ASP A 47 14.71 -14.49 -3.86
N LEU A 48 15.38 -13.81 -4.78
CA LEU A 48 16.30 -14.41 -5.74
C LEU A 48 17.73 -14.12 -5.30
N LYS A 49 18.68 -14.99 -5.69
CA LYS A 49 20.09 -14.72 -5.41
C LYS A 49 20.58 -13.47 -6.14
N ASP A 50 20.09 -13.29 -7.37
CA ASP A 50 20.44 -12.16 -8.23
C ASP A 50 19.44 -11.01 -8.03
N TYR A 51 19.97 -9.85 -7.60
CA TYR A 51 19.18 -8.65 -7.32
C TYR A 51 18.55 -8.08 -8.58
N ASP A 52 19.27 -8.07 -9.69
CA ASP A 52 18.82 -7.44 -10.93
C ASP A 52 17.76 -8.34 -11.58
N LYS A 53 17.91 -9.67 -11.44
CA LYS A 53 16.85 -10.60 -11.83
C LYS A 53 15.56 -10.41 -11.01
N ALA A 54 15.68 -10.09 -9.71
CA ALA A 54 14.51 -9.78 -8.88
C ALA A 54 13.80 -8.48 -9.32
N ILE A 55 14.52 -7.50 -9.87
CA ILE A 55 13.92 -6.32 -10.50
C ILE A 55 13.14 -6.73 -11.75
N GLU A 56 13.73 -7.53 -12.64
CA GLU A 56 13.06 -7.99 -13.87
C GLU A 56 11.75 -8.74 -13.57
N VAL A 57 11.78 -9.69 -12.64
CA VAL A 57 10.58 -10.47 -12.24
C VAL A 57 9.51 -9.55 -11.64
N SER A 58 9.92 -8.54 -10.86
CA SER A 58 9.02 -7.54 -10.31
C SER A 58 8.35 -6.71 -11.42
N LEU A 59 9.12 -6.26 -12.41
CA LEU A 59 8.60 -5.51 -13.56
C LEU A 59 7.56 -6.31 -14.34
N GLU A 60 7.88 -7.56 -14.63
CA GLU A 60 6.98 -8.46 -15.36
C GLU A 60 5.66 -8.64 -14.59
N ARG A 61 5.72 -8.98 -13.29
CA ARG A 61 4.51 -9.17 -12.47
C ARG A 61 3.70 -7.88 -12.31
N GLU A 62 4.36 -6.74 -12.06
CA GLU A 62 3.67 -5.47 -11.80
C GLU A 62 3.05 -4.81 -13.04
N THR A 63 3.30 -5.38 -14.22
CA THR A 63 2.68 -4.97 -15.49
C THR A 63 1.71 -6.00 -16.07
N SER A 64 1.44 -7.07 -15.30
CA SER A 64 0.71 -8.26 -15.77
C SER A 64 -0.59 -8.51 -14.99
N HIS A 65 -1.51 -9.20 -15.66
CA HIS A 65 -2.65 -9.86 -15.01
C HIS A 65 -2.14 -11.13 -14.34
N ILE A 66 -2.43 -11.28 -13.06
CA ILE A 66 -2.01 -12.44 -12.27
C ILE A 66 -3.22 -13.32 -12.01
N ASN A 67 -3.21 -14.60 -12.36
CA ASN A 67 -4.32 -15.49 -12.05
C ASN A 67 -4.51 -15.55 -10.51
N PRO A 68 -5.69 -15.25 -9.97
CA PRO A 68 -5.91 -15.21 -8.52
C PRO A 68 -5.88 -16.60 -7.85
N LEU A 69 -5.99 -17.69 -8.61
CA LEU A 69 -5.93 -19.06 -8.08
C LEU A 69 -4.54 -19.68 -8.21
N THR A 70 -3.82 -19.40 -9.30
CA THR A 70 -2.51 -20.03 -9.55
C THR A 70 -1.34 -19.10 -9.23
N GLY A 71 -1.54 -17.79 -9.31
CA GLY A 71 -0.46 -16.80 -9.20
C GLY A 71 0.36 -16.60 -10.46
N GLU A 72 -0.01 -17.28 -11.55
CA GLU A 72 0.68 -17.22 -12.83
C GLU A 72 0.32 -15.96 -13.60
N ILE A 73 1.20 -15.56 -14.52
CA ILE A 73 0.96 -14.44 -15.43
C ILE A 73 0.13 -14.94 -16.61
N GLU A 74 -1.01 -14.31 -16.87
CA GLU A 74 -1.91 -14.70 -17.96
C GLU A 74 -2.10 -13.60 -19.02
N GLY A 75 -1.45 -12.45 -18.85
CA GLY A 75 -1.52 -11.36 -19.82
C GLY A 75 -1.13 -10.01 -19.24
N ARG A 76 -1.53 -8.94 -19.93
CA ARG A 76 -1.27 -7.55 -19.48
C ARG A 76 -2.28 -7.14 -18.41
N GLY A 77 -1.80 -6.45 -17.39
CA GLY A 77 -2.63 -6.00 -16.26
C GLY A 77 -1.86 -5.04 -15.35
N GLY A 78 -2.04 -5.19 -14.03
CA GLY A 78 -1.23 -4.46 -13.05
C GLY A 78 -1.34 -2.93 -13.16
N ILE A 79 -0.21 -2.24 -13.11
CA ILE A 79 -0.18 -0.77 -13.22
C ILE A 79 -0.74 -0.28 -14.57
N ASN A 80 -0.64 -1.08 -15.63
CA ASN A 80 -1.15 -0.72 -16.96
C ASN A 80 -2.67 -0.73 -17.01
N ALA A 81 -3.32 -1.68 -16.32
CA ALA A 81 -4.77 -1.69 -16.17
C ALA A 81 -5.25 -0.43 -15.42
N LEU A 82 -4.55 -0.05 -14.34
CA LEU A 82 -4.88 1.14 -13.57
C LEU A 82 -4.70 2.44 -14.37
N ARG A 83 -3.64 2.55 -15.18
CA ARG A 83 -3.42 3.69 -16.08
C ARG A 83 -4.48 3.79 -17.17
N THR A 84 -4.90 2.67 -17.71
CA THR A 84 -6.00 2.60 -18.68
C THR A 84 -7.31 3.06 -18.05
N LEU A 85 -7.58 2.66 -16.81
CA LEU A 85 -8.80 3.04 -16.09
C LEU A 85 -8.84 4.55 -15.74
N PHE A 86 -7.69 5.14 -15.40
CA PHE A 86 -7.56 6.56 -15.03
C PHE A 86 -6.58 7.32 -15.93
N PRO A 87 -6.90 7.52 -17.23
CA PRO A 87 -5.93 8.02 -18.22
C PRO A 87 -5.50 9.47 -17.99
N LYS A 88 -6.30 10.25 -17.26
CA LYS A 88 -6.01 11.65 -16.91
C LYS A 88 -5.21 11.79 -15.61
N THR A 89 -5.02 10.69 -14.86
CA THR A 89 -4.37 10.69 -13.55
C THR A 89 -2.97 10.12 -13.67
N LYS A 90 -1.97 10.85 -13.17
CA LYS A 90 -0.60 10.33 -13.08
C LYS A 90 -0.49 9.36 -11.89
N ILE A 91 -0.30 8.09 -12.18
CA ILE A 91 -0.09 7.05 -11.16
C ILE A 91 1.40 7.06 -10.75
N VAL A 92 1.71 7.78 -9.67
CA VAL A 92 3.09 8.02 -9.18
C VAL A 92 3.30 7.61 -7.72
N ALA A 93 2.23 7.24 -7.02
CA ALA A 93 2.28 6.79 -5.63
C ALA A 93 2.08 5.29 -5.52
N PHE A 94 2.76 4.67 -4.57
CA PHE A 94 2.67 3.24 -4.30
C PHE A 94 2.55 2.95 -2.81
N ARG A 95 1.85 1.86 -2.51
CA ARG A 95 1.86 1.22 -1.19
C ARG A 95 1.97 -0.28 -1.39
N ALA A 96 2.89 -0.94 -0.70
CA ALA A 96 3.01 -2.38 -0.70
C ALA A 96 1.87 -3.00 0.14
N PRO A 97 1.22 -4.05 -0.37
CA PRO A 97 0.36 -4.94 0.42
C PRO A 97 1.04 -5.34 1.74
N GLY A 98 0.32 -5.23 2.85
CA GLY A 98 0.84 -5.56 4.18
C GLY A 98 2.06 -4.75 4.62
N HIS A 99 2.38 -3.64 3.94
CA HIS A 99 3.64 -2.89 4.10
C HIS A 99 4.89 -3.74 3.87
N CYS A 100 4.75 -4.85 3.14
CA CYS A 100 5.80 -5.82 2.86
C CYS A 100 6.43 -5.50 1.49
N TRP A 101 7.50 -4.71 1.51
CA TRP A 101 8.20 -4.23 0.30
C TRP A 101 9.61 -4.80 0.25
N SER A 102 10.14 -5.09 -0.94
CA SER A 102 11.55 -5.41 -1.12
C SER A 102 12.24 -4.34 -1.98
N PRO A 103 13.55 -4.12 -1.82
CA PRO A 103 14.26 -3.16 -2.65
C PRO A 103 14.20 -3.39 -4.16
N PRO A 104 14.42 -4.60 -4.71
CA PRO A 104 14.31 -4.81 -6.16
C PRO A 104 12.89 -4.54 -6.68
N HIS A 105 11.86 -4.85 -5.88
CA HIS A 105 10.47 -4.51 -6.21
C HIS A 105 10.24 -3.00 -6.27
N LEU A 106 10.78 -2.27 -5.29
CA LEU A 106 10.67 -0.81 -5.26
C LEU A 106 11.42 -0.15 -6.43
N GLU A 107 12.59 -0.65 -6.81
CA GLU A 107 13.35 -0.16 -7.97
C GLU A 107 12.62 -0.45 -9.30
N ALA A 108 12.01 -1.64 -9.43
CA ALA A 108 11.13 -1.95 -10.55
C ALA A 108 9.98 -0.95 -10.67
N LEU A 109 9.27 -0.69 -9.57
CA LEU A 109 8.20 0.32 -9.52
C LEU A 109 8.70 1.72 -9.84
N HIS A 110 9.91 2.08 -9.40
CA HIS A 110 10.52 3.37 -9.72
C HIS A 110 10.73 3.53 -11.23
N SER A 111 11.26 2.49 -11.90
CA SER A 111 11.41 2.51 -13.36
C SER A 111 10.07 2.54 -14.11
N LEU A 112 8.98 2.07 -13.47
CA LEU A 112 7.61 2.26 -13.96
C LEU A 112 7.06 3.67 -13.71
N GLY A 113 7.80 4.57 -13.06
CA GLY A 113 7.39 5.96 -12.81
C GLY A 113 6.79 6.23 -11.42
N ILE A 114 6.89 5.27 -10.49
CA ILE A 114 6.54 5.51 -9.08
C ILE A 114 7.65 6.35 -8.42
N THR A 115 7.26 7.48 -7.83
CA THR A 115 8.19 8.40 -7.15
C THR A 115 7.79 8.68 -5.70
N PHE A 116 6.65 8.17 -5.25
CA PHE A 116 6.16 8.33 -3.88
C PHE A 116 5.83 6.97 -3.26
N ASP A 117 6.49 6.62 -2.17
CA ASP A 117 6.25 5.39 -1.41
C ASP A 117 5.53 5.68 -0.09
N PHE A 118 4.52 4.86 0.21
CA PHE A 118 3.75 4.86 1.45
C PHE A 118 3.79 3.49 2.16
N SER A 119 4.81 2.69 1.86
CA SER A 119 4.96 1.31 2.32
C SER A 119 5.95 1.24 3.48
N THR A 120 7.04 2.00 3.37
CA THR A 120 8.21 1.76 4.19
C THR A 120 8.12 2.35 5.60
N ASN A 121 8.96 1.84 6.50
CA ASN A 121 9.17 2.38 7.84
C ASN A 121 10.56 3.03 8.00
N ILE A 122 11.13 3.54 6.89
CA ILE A 122 12.51 4.02 6.87
C ILE A 122 12.71 5.29 7.70
N SER A 123 11.69 6.15 7.79
CA SER A 123 11.75 7.44 8.47
C SER A 123 10.39 7.82 9.06
N ARG A 124 10.41 8.60 10.15
CA ARG A 124 9.21 9.25 10.72
C ARG A 124 8.86 10.56 10.01
N ASN A 125 9.74 11.06 9.16
CA ASN A 125 9.55 12.26 8.35
C ASN A 125 9.59 11.89 6.87
N VAL A 126 8.98 12.72 6.03
CA VAL A 126 9.10 12.60 4.57
C VAL A 126 10.57 12.80 4.17
N VAL A 127 11.16 11.82 3.49
CA VAL A 127 12.58 11.81 3.07
C VAL A 127 12.71 11.32 1.63
N CYS A 128 13.77 11.74 0.94
CA CYS A 128 14.12 11.27 -0.40
C CYS A 128 15.29 10.29 -0.31
N PHE A 129 15.20 9.17 -1.01
CA PHE A 129 16.32 8.24 -1.20
C PHE A 129 16.24 7.62 -2.59
N LYS A 130 17.36 7.60 -3.34
CA LYS A 130 17.43 7.08 -4.71
C LYS A 130 16.29 7.57 -5.63
N GLY A 131 15.96 8.86 -5.56
CA GLY A 131 14.92 9.47 -6.41
C GLY A 131 13.47 9.21 -5.98
N ILE A 132 13.26 8.48 -4.88
CA ILE A 132 11.92 8.16 -4.34
C ILE A 132 11.67 8.97 -3.07
N THR A 133 10.51 9.60 -2.98
CA THR A 133 10.02 10.25 -1.76
C THR A 133 9.25 9.24 -0.90
N PHE A 134 9.72 9.02 0.32
CA PHE A 134 9.12 8.09 1.27
C PHE A 134 8.30 8.85 2.31
N TYR A 135 7.01 8.56 2.36
CA TYR A 135 6.13 9.04 3.40
C TYR A 135 6.24 8.18 4.67
N PRO A 136 5.98 8.76 5.86
CA PRO A 136 5.99 8.00 7.10
C PRO A 136 5.00 6.83 7.09
N TYR A 137 5.38 5.77 7.78
CA TYR A 137 4.49 4.64 8.06
C TYR A 137 3.18 5.13 8.71
N PRO A 138 2.01 4.58 8.34
CA PRO A 138 0.74 5.05 8.87
C PRO A 138 0.64 4.91 10.39
N ILE A 139 0.05 5.90 11.05
CA ILE A 139 -0.09 5.88 12.52
C ILE A 139 -1.10 4.85 13.01
N TYR A 140 -1.99 4.38 12.12
CA TYR A 140 -2.86 3.22 12.29
C TYR A 140 -3.35 2.73 10.91
N SER A 141 -3.83 1.50 10.90
CA SER A 141 -4.61 0.91 9.82
C SER A 141 -6.00 0.58 10.36
N ASP A 142 -7.05 0.92 9.61
CA ASP A 142 -8.45 0.56 9.88
C ASP A 142 -9.09 1.23 11.10
N TRP A 143 -9.51 2.49 10.92
CA TRP A 143 -10.14 3.31 11.95
C TRP A 143 -11.45 2.69 12.49
N PRO A 144 -11.47 2.12 13.72
CA PRO A 144 -12.68 1.61 14.34
C PRO A 144 -13.42 2.70 15.15
N GLY A 145 -12.82 3.90 15.24
CA GLY A 145 -13.33 5.06 15.95
C GLY A 145 -13.46 4.85 17.46
N THR A 146 -12.50 4.16 18.09
CA THR A 146 -12.44 4.03 19.55
C THR A 146 -11.58 5.12 20.17
N PHE A 147 -11.64 5.25 21.50
CA PHE A 147 -10.82 6.21 22.25
C PHE A 147 -9.32 6.06 21.97
N THR A 148 -8.85 4.83 21.74
CA THR A 148 -7.43 4.55 21.46
C THR A 148 -6.97 5.23 20.18
N GLU A 149 -7.71 5.13 19.08
CA GLU A 149 -7.28 5.74 17.82
C GLU A 149 -7.38 7.26 17.84
N TYR A 150 -8.38 7.82 18.54
CA TYR A 150 -8.42 9.27 18.80
C TYR A 150 -7.20 9.76 19.58
N ARG A 151 -6.79 9.02 20.61
CA ARG A 151 -5.59 9.36 21.38
C ARG A 151 -4.32 9.29 20.52
N LEU A 152 -4.21 8.29 19.64
CA LEU A 152 -3.10 8.20 18.67
C LEU A 152 -3.09 9.37 17.69
N LEU A 153 -4.26 9.75 17.15
CA LEU A 153 -4.38 10.90 16.27
C LEU A 153 -3.90 12.19 16.96
N ILE A 154 -4.41 12.47 18.17
CA ILE A 154 -4.03 13.65 18.96
C ILE A 154 -2.52 13.67 19.23
N ASN A 155 -1.95 12.55 19.67
CA ASN A 155 -0.51 12.45 19.94
C ASN A 155 0.33 12.66 18.67
N SER A 156 -0.21 12.29 17.52
CA SER A 156 0.45 12.42 16.22
C SER A 156 0.38 13.84 15.65
N LEU A 157 -0.48 14.72 16.16
CA LEU A 157 -0.56 16.13 15.71
C LEU A 157 0.74 16.92 15.91
N ARG A 158 1.68 16.41 16.73
CA ARG A 158 3.03 16.97 16.88
C ARG A 158 3.97 16.62 15.73
N GLN A 159 3.60 15.67 14.88
CA GLN A 159 4.40 15.25 13.73
C GLN A 159 4.16 16.18 12.55
N ARG A 160 5.21 16.40 11.74
CA ARG A 160 5.10 17.23 10.53
C ARG A 160 4.19 16.63 9.46
N ASN A 161 4.18 15.31 9.34
CA ASN A 161 3.40 14.57 8.36
C ASN A 161 2.76 13.37 9.04
N ILE A 162 1.48 13.15 8.80
CA ILE A 162 0.70 12.05 9.38
C ILE A 162 0.03 11.32 8.22
N VAL A 163 0.21 9.99 8.18
CA VAL A 163 -0.48 9.13 7.21
C VAL A 163 -1.54 8.33 7.96
N LEU A 164 -2.78 8.43 7.50
CA LEU A 164 -3.93 7.66 7.98
C LEU A 164 -4.32 6.66 6.89
N THR A 165 -4.56 5.41 7.27
CA THR A 165 -4.96 4.35 6.32
C THR A 165 -6.24 3.69 6.78
N ILE A 166 -7.13 3.43 5.82
CA ILE A 166 -8.43 2.81 6.05
C ILE A 166 -8.71 1.90 4.87
N HIS A 167 -9.12 0.65 5.13
CA HIS A 167 -9.61 -0.26 4.10
C HIS A 167 -11.14 -0.15 3.99
N PRO A 168 -11.70 0.34 2.85
CA PRO A 168 -13.14 0.44 2.67
C PRO A 168 -13.87 -0.90 2.82
N SER A 169 -13.22 -2.01 2.42
CA SER A 169 -13.78 -3.36 2.54
C SER A 169 -14.11 -3.73 3.98
N LEU A 170 -13.34 -3.27 4.96
CA LEU A 170 -13.57 -3.60 6.37
C LEU A 170 -14.73 -2.80 7.00
N MET A 171 -15.24 -1.77 6.32
CA MET A 171 -16.48 -1.10 6.74
C MET A 171 -17.72 -1.96 6.48
N VAL A 172 -17.67 -2.84 5.47
CA VAL A 172 -18.80 -3.65 5.01
C VAL A 172 -18.61 -5.15 5.24
N ASN A 173 -17.37 -5.62 5.40
CA ASN A 173 -17.03 -7.02 5.61
C ASN A 173 -16.41 -7.25 6.99
N LYS A 174 -16.75 -8.39 7.62
CA LYS A 174 -16.22 -8.84 8.91
C LYS A 174 -14.76 -9.28 8.81
N THR A 175 -14.36 -9.81 7.65
CA THR A 175 -13.02 -10.32 7.38
C THR A 175 -12.38 -9.57 6.20
N GLU A 176 -11.05 -9.51 6.19
CA GLU A 176 -10.31 -9.02 5.03
C GLU A 176 -10.62 -9.88 3.80
N TRP A 177 -10.73 -9.26 2.63
CA TRP A 177 -11.08 -9.95 1.39
C TRP A 177 -9.96 -10.90 0.94
N ASP A 178 -8.73 -10.61 1.32
CA ASP A 178 -7.53 -11.35 0.98
C ASP A 178 -7.09 -12.34 2.07
N ALA A 179 -7.88 -12.51 3.13
CA ALA A 179 -7.59 -13.48 4.20
C ALA A 179 -7.43 -14.92 3.68
N ILE A 180 -8.09 -15.22 2.55
CA ILE A 180 -8.02 -16.52 1.86
C ILE A 180 -6.63 -16.83 1.28
N TYR A 181 -5.76 -15.82 1.18
CA TYR A 181 -4.41 -15.94 0.66
C TYR A 181 -3.34 -16.03 1.75
N PHE A 182 -3.67 -15.94 3.04
CA PHE A 182 -2.63 -15.79 4.07
C PHE A 182 -1.68 -16.98 4.21
N GLU A 183 -2.14 -18.18 3.86
CA GLU A 183 -1.33 -19.40 3.91
C GLU A 183 -0.80 -19.80 2.53
N SER A 184 -1.64 -19.70 1.50
CA SER A 184 -1.32 -20.05 0.11
C SER A 184 -2.44 -19.58 -0.83
N ASN A 185 -2.30 -19.79 -2.14
CA ASN A 185 -3.40 -19.54 -3.07
C ASN A 185 -4.57 -20.52 -2.83
N PRO A 186 -5.82 -20.03 -2.79
CA PRO A 186 -6.98 -20.86 -2.54
C PRO A 186 -7.34 -21.70 -3.77
N LYS A 187 -7.97 -22.86 -3.55
CA LYS A 187 -8.53 -23.68 -4.65
C LYS A 187 -9.75 -23.06 -5.32
N ARG A 188 -10.41 -22.14 -4.64
CA ARG A 188 -11.59 -21.41 -5.13
C ARG A 188 -11.67 -20.04 -4.46
N LEU A 189 -12.17 -19.05 -5.19
CA LEU A 189 -12.47 -17.75 -4.61
C LEU A 189 -13.73 -17.85 -3.78
N ILE A 190 -13.72 -17.22 -2.60
CA ILE A 190 -14.87 -17.11 -1.72
C ILE A 190 -15.06 -15.65 -1.34
N GLU A 191 -16.32 -15.25 -1.19
CA GLU A 191 -16.63 -13.89 -0.75
C GLU A 191 -16.35 -13.74 0.75
N PRO A 192 -15.85 -12.58 1.18
CA PRO A 192 -15.69 -12.29 2.60
C PRO A 192 -17.06 -12.20 3.27
N VAL A 193 -17.12 -12.57 4.55
CA VAL A 193 -18.38 -12.52 5.31
C VAL A 193 -18.82 -11.07 5.49
N ALA A 194 -20.00 -10.72 4.99
CA ALA A 194 -20.58 -9.39 5.14
C ALA A 194 -20.90 -9.05 6.61
N ARG A 195 -20.82 -7.77 6.96
CA ARG A 195 -21.33 -7.24 8.23
C ARG A 195 -22.85 -7.06 8.17
N PRO A 196 -23.54 -7.14 9.32
CA PRO A 196 -24.90 -6.63 9.45
C PRO A 196 -25.01 -5.15 9.02
N GLU A 197 -26.19 -4.77 8.53
CA GLU A 197 -26.45 -3.41 8.03
C GLU A 197 -26.32 -2.34 9.13
N ASP A 198 -26.78 -2.64 10.34
CA ASP A 198 -26.69 -1.74 11.50
C ASP A 198 -25.23 -1.50 11.92
N GLU A 199 -24.41 -2.55 11.90
CA GLU A 199 -22.97 -2.45 12.17
C GLU A 199 -22.27 -1.61 11.10
N THR A 200 -22.60 -1.85 9.83
CA THR A 200 -22.08 -1.10 8.68
C THR A 200 -22.44 0.38 8.78
N ALA A 201 -23.72 0.71 9.04
CA ALA A 201 -24.20 2.07 9.23
C ALA A 201 -23.49 2.79 10.39
N ARG A 202 -23.23 2.08 11.49
CA ARG A 202 -22.47 2.60 12.63
C ARG A 202 -21.01 2.91 12.26
N LEU A 203 -20.34 2.04 11.48
CA LEU A 203 -18.97 2.29 11.02
C LEU A 203 -18.89 3.50 10.09
N PHE A 204 -19.82 3.64 9.13
CA PHE A 204 -19.91 4.82 8.29
C PHE A 204 -20.17 6.09 9.09
N SER A 205 -21.03 6.03 10.12
CA SER A 205 -21.30 7.17 11.00
C SER A 205 -20.04 7.61 11.76
N LYS A 206 -19.26 6.67 12.27
CA LYS A 206 -17.96 6.95 12.92
C LYS A 206 -16.93 7.52 11.94
N PHE A 207 -16.87 7.00 10.71
CA PHE A 207 -15.98 7.52 9.69
C PHE A 207 -16.37 8.97 9.29
N ASN A 208 -17.67 9.25 9.14
CA ASN A 208 -18.15 10.61 8.89
C ASN A 208 -17.80 11.57 10.04
N LEU A 209 -17.89 11.11 11.29
CA LEU A 209 -17.45 11.91 12.45
C LEU A 209 -15.96 12.25 12.37
N LEU A 210 -15.10 11.27 12.05
CA LEU A 210 -13.67 11.50 11.83
C LEU A 210 -13.45 12.59 10.76
N LEU A 211 -14.11 12.48 9.60
CA LEU A 211 -13.96 13.46 8.52
C LEU A 211 -14.38 14.87 8.96
N LYS A 212 -15.48 14.99 9.73
CA LYS A 212 -15.92 16.28 10.28
C LYS A 212 -14.91 16.86 11.26
N GLN A 213 -14.29 16.04 12.11
CA GLN A 213 -13.27 16.49 13.06
C GLN A 213 -11.99 16.90 12.34
N LEU A 214 -11.51 16.11 11.38
CA LEU A 214 -10.35 16.49 10.56
C LEU A 214 -10.59 17.81 9.83
N LYS A 215 -11.80 18.01 9.28
CA LYS A 215 -12.20 19.30 8.67
C LYS A 215 -12.22 20.45 9.67
N SER A 216 -12.65 20.19 10.91
CA SER A 216 -12.62 21.19 11.99
C SER A 216 -11.18 21.59 12.32
N LEU A 217 -10.29 20.61 12.53
CA LEU A 217 -8.87 20.83 12.79
C LEU A 217 -8.18 21.57 11.64
N GLN A 218 -8.60 21.31 10.39
CA GLN A 218 -8.10 22.06 9.24
C GLN A 218 -8.55 23.52 9.27
N ARG A 219 -9.82 23.78 9.61
CA ARG A 219 -10.36 25.15 9.69
C ARG A 219 -9.70 25.98 10.80
N THR A 220 -9.29 25.35 11.88
CA THR A 220 -8.56 26.01 12.98
C THR A 220 -7.06 26.13 12.71
N GLY A 221 -6.57 25.65 11.57
CA GLY A 221 -5.15 25.71 11.21
C GLY A 221 -4.26 24.74 11.98
N ILE A 222 -4.83 23.80 12.74
CA ILE A 222 -4.07 22.79 13.49
C ILE A 222 -3.39 21.79 12.55
N LEU A 223 -4.05 21.46 11.44
CA LEU A 223 -3.50 20.58 10.41
C LEU A 223 -3.87 21.08 9.01
N ASN A 224 -3.19 20.54 8.00
CA ASN A 224 -3.54 20.74 6.59
C ASN A 224 -3.72 19.37 5.92
N ILE A 225 -4.92 19.10 5.39
CA ILE A 225 -5.20 17.87 4.63
C ILE A 225 -4.93 18.18 3.17
N THR A 226 -3.74 17.82 2.71
CA THR A 226 -3.38 17.97 1.30
C THR A 226 -3.47 16.63 0.57
N PRO A 227 -4.13 16.60 -0.59
CA PRO A 227 -4.02 15.47 -1.50
C PRO A 227 -2.75 15.56 -2.37
N SER A 228 -2.12 16.73 -2.44
CA SER A 228 -0.94 16.94 -3.29
C SER A 228 0.25 16.22 -2.69
N LEU A 229 0.84 15.32 -3.46
CA LEU A 229 2.11 14.68 -3.15
C LEU A 229 3.22 15.72 -3.24
N THR A 230 4.03 15.82 -2.20
CA THR A 230 5.13 16.78 -2.10
C THR A 230 6.44 16.03 -2.05
N TYR A 231 7.38 16.42 -2.91
CA TYR A 231 8.72 15.86 -2.89
C TYR A 231 9.41 16.18 -1.57
N ALA A 232 10.17 15.22 -1.05
CA ALA A 232 10.93 15.46 0.16
C ALA A 232 12.04 16.48 -0.10
N GLN A 233 12.20 17.42 0.84
CA GLN A 233 13.34 18.34 0.84
C GLN A 233 14.58 17.74 1.51
N LYS A 234 14.41 16.70 2.32
CA LYS A 234 15.48 16.07 3.08
C LYS A 234 15.87 14.75 2.44
N THR A 235 17.15 14.60 2.12
CA THR A 235 17.72 13.32 1.72
C THR A 235 17.89 12.41 2.94
N LEU A 236 17.54 11.14 2.79
CA LEU A 236 17.84 10.10 3.77
C LEU A 236 19.34 9.81 3.76
N ILE A 237 19.94 9.80 4.95
CA ILE A 237 21.28 9.28 5.18
C ILE A 237 21.07 7.94 5.90
N PRO A 238 21.22 6.79 5.23
CA PRO A 238 20.92 5.50 5.82
C PRO A 238 21.94 5.15 6.91
N GLU A 239 21.43 4.78 8.09
CA GLU A 239 22.25 4.19 9.15
C GLU A 239 22.51 2.71 8.84
N LYS A 240 23.64 2.15 9.28
CA LYS A 240 23.98 0.72 9.07
C LYS A 240 22.88 -0.25 9.51
N SER A 241 22.12 0.11 10.55
CA SER A 241 21.04 -0.71 11.11
C SER A 241 19.72 -0.63 10.31
N LEU A 242 19.59 0.33 9.39
CA LEU A 242 18.33 0.62 8.70
C LEU A 242 17.87 -0.56 7.84
N ALA A 243 18.79 -1.18 7.09
CA ALA A 243 18.53 -2.36 6.28
C ALA A 243 17.88 -3.49 7.12
N LEU A 244 18.52 -3.83 8.25
CA LEU A 244 18.01 -4.87 9.15
C LEU A 244 16.65 -4.48 9.74
N LYS A 245 16.47 -3.23 10.16
CA LYS A 245 15.20 -2.74 10.72
C LYS A 245 14.05 -2.88 9.70
N CYS A 246 14.26 -2.49 8.44
CA CYS A 246 13.26 -2.59 7.39
C CYS A 246 12.96 -4.06 7.04
N TYR A 247 13.99 -4.88 6.91
CA TYR A 247 13.85 -6.32 6.71
C TYR A 247 13.02 -6.98 7.83
N MET A 248 13.38 -6.75 9.10
CA MET A 248 12.67 -7.31 10.25
C MET A 248 11.22 -6.84 10.38
N HIS A 249 10.92 -5.63 9.90
CA HIS A 249 9.55 -5.14 9.85
C HIS A 249 8.72 -5.93 8.82
N CYS A 250 9.23 -6.11 7.61
CA CYS A 250 8.55 -6.85 6.55
C CYS A 250 8.35 -8.34 6.90
N LEU A 251 9.30 -8.96 7.63
CA LEU A 251 9.15 -10.33 8.11
C LEU A 251 7.89 -10.58 8.95
N ARG A 252 7.30 -9.56 9.57
CA ARG A 252 6.05 -9.71 10.33
C ARG A 252 4.88 -10.13 9.44
N TRP A 253 4.85 -9.66 8.19
CA TRP A 253 3.85 -10.05 7.20
C TRP A 253 4.08 -11.49 6.73
N VAL A 254 5.33 -11.80 6.37
CA VAL A 254 5.76 -13.09 5.82
C VAL A 254 5.53 -14.25 6.78
N LYS A 255 5.59 -14.01 8.09
CA LYS A 255 5.31 -15.02 9.12
C LYS A 255 3.94 -15.69 8.96
N ARG A 256 2.97 -15.02 8.33
CA ARG A 256 1.62 -15.57 8.10
C ARG A 256 1.62 -16.78 7.16
N SER A 257 2.46 -16.76 6.10
CA SER A 257 2.54 -17.87 5.14
C SER A 257 3.59 -18.93 5.51
N GLY A 258 4.34 -18.72 6.59
CA GLY A 258 5.45 -19.60 6.98
C GLY A 258 6.67 -19.53 6.04
N TYR A 259 6.68 -18.61 5.07
CA TYR A 259 7.78 -18.43 4.14
C TYR A 259 9.06 -17.95 4.85
N LYS A 260 10.22 -18.44 4.39
CA LYS A 260 11.54 -18.13 4.96
C LYS A 260 12.47 -17.56 3.88
N PRO A 261 12.62 -16.23 3.82
CA PRO A 261 13.50 -15.59 2.84
C PRO A 261 14.96 -16.01 3.04
N LYS A 262 15.70 -16.15 1.93
CA LYS A 262 17.11 -16.55 1.91
C LYS A 262 18.04 -15.41 1.51
N PHE A 263 17.62 -14.57 0.58
CA PHE A 263 18.44 -13.55 -0.08
C PHE A 263 17.97 -12.12 0.22
N LEU A 264 16.73 -11.91 0.65
CA LEU A 264 16.18 -10.57 0.85
C LEU A 264 16.97 -9.68 1.81
N LEU A 265 17.56 -10.21 2.89
CA LEU A 265 18.39 -9.38 3.77
C LEU A 265 19.57 -8.75 3.02
N GLN A 266 20.19 -9.51 2.12
CA GLN A 266 21.29 -9.01 1.27
C GLN A 266 20.79 -7.95 0.29
N HIS A 267 19.57 -8.09 -0.22
CA HIS A 267 18.95 -7.05 -1.06
C HIS A 267 18.72 -5.76 -0.29
N PHE A 268 18.25 -5.82 0.96
CA PHE A 268 18.15 -4.65 1.84
C PHE A 268 19.51 -4.01 2.10
N GLN A 269 20.56 -4.81 2.32
CA GLN A 269 21.93 -4.30 2.50
C GLN A 269 22.41 -3.57 1.24
N LYS A 270 22.36 -4.22 0.06
CA LYS A 270 22.73 -3.63 -1.24
C LYS A 270 21.96 -2.33 -1.52
N PHE A 271 20.69 -2.25 -1.16
CA PHE A 271 19.88 -1.06 -1.40
C PHE A 271 20.33 0.17 -0.59
N PHE A 272 20.71 -0.05 0.66
CA PHE A 272 21.13 1.03 1.58
C PHE A 272 22.64 1.26 1.62
N GLU A 273 23.43 0.43 0.94
CA GLU A 273 24.83 0.71 0.64
C GLU A 273 24.93 1.98 -0.23
N THR A 274 25.81 2.88 0.20
CA THR A 274 26.11 4.17 -0.45
C THR A 274 27.54 4.17 -0.98
#